data_AF-A0A953PXE5-F1
#
_entry.id   AF-A0A953PXE5-F1
#
_cell.length_a   1.000
_cell.length_b   1.000
_cell.length_c   1.000
_cell.angle_alpha   90.00
_cell.angle_beta   90.00
_cell.angle_gamma   90.00
#
_symmetry.space_group_name_H-M   'P 1'
#
loop_
_entity.id
_entity.type
_entity.pdbx_description
1 polymer ?
#
loop_
_entity_poly.entity_id
_entity_poly.type
_entity_poly.pdbx_seq_one_letter_code
_entity_poly.pdbx_strand_id
1 'polypeptide(L)'
;MSRALTRELLAEFLGTFVLIVFGVGVVAQVVLSKQANGGYLSINIGWGLAVAMGCYVSAGVTGAHLNPAVTLALAVHRKLPWGKVVPYSIAQL
;
A
#
# COMPACT_ATOMS: atom_id res chain seq x y z
N MET A 1 4.81 21.54 8.24
CA MET A 1 4.51 20.12 8.55
C MET A 1 5.47 19.65 9.64
N SER A 2 5.01 18.89 10.65
CA SER A 2 5.94 18.38 11.67
C SER A 2 6.86 17.32 11.06
N ARG A 3 8.10 17.19 11.57
CA ARG A 3 9.05 16.16 11.09
C ARG A 3 8.49 14.74 11.21
N ALA A 4 7.66 14.50 12.22
CA ALA A 4 6.97 13.22 12.42
C ALA A 4 5.99 12.92 11.29
N LEU A 5 5.12 13.88 10.93
CA LEU A 5 4.14 13.68 9.85
C LEU A 5 4.84 13.47 8.50
N THR A 6 5.91 14.21 8.19
CA THR A 6 6.67 13.97 6.96
C THR A 6 7.20 12.53 6.87
N ARG A 7 7.72 12.00 7.98
CA ARG A 7 8.22 10.61 8.03
C ARG A 7 7.09 9.60 7.81
N GLU A 8 5.92 9.83 8.39
CA GLU A 8 4.73 8.99 8.20
C GLU A 8 4.25 8.99 6.75
N LEU A 9 4.18 10.17 6.11
CA LEU A 9 3.76 10.27 4.70
C LEU A 9 4.74 9.58 3.75
N LEU A 10 6.05 9.68 4.00
CA LEU A 10 7.05 8.95 3.21
C LEU A 10 6.93 7.44 3.39
N ALA A 11 6.60 6.97 4.60
CA ALA A 11 6.39 5.54 4.86
C ALA A 11 5.14 5.02 4.14
N GLU A 12 4.02 5.74 4.19
CA GLU A 12 2.81 5.38 3.45
C GLU A 12 3.05 5.40 1.93
N PHE A 13 3.71 6.42 1.40
CA PHE A 13 4.06 6.51 -0.01
C PHE A 13 4.95 5.34 -0.46
N LEU A 14 6.04 5.06 0.27
CA LEU A 14 6.95 3.99 -0.11
C LEU A 14 6.30 2.60 0.02
N GLY A 15 5.48 2.39 1.05
CA GLY A 15 4.72 1.16 1.24
C GLY A 15 3.72 0.94 0.11
N THR A 16 2.98 1.97 -0.29
CA THR A 16 2.02 1.87 -1.41
C THR A 16 2.72 1.74 -2.76
N PHE A 17 3.86 2.41 -2.95
CA PHE A 17 4.70 2.23 -4.14
C PHE A 17 5.11 0.76 -4.31
N VAL A 18 5.61 0.12 -3.25
CA VAL A 18 5.97 -1.30 -3.27
C VAL A 18 4.75 -2.17 -3.59
N LEU A 19 3.62 -1.92 -2.92
CA LEU A 19 2.36 -2.63 -3.20
C LEU A 19 1.98 -2.56 -4.68
N ILE A 20 1.96 -1.36 -5.27
CA ILE A 20 1.51 -1.15 -6.65
C ILE A 20 2.52 -1.68 -7.66
N VAL A 21 3.82 -1.46 -7.47
CA VAL A 21 4.85 -1.95 -8.39
C VAL A 21 4.80 -3.47 -8.51
N PHE A 22 4.72 -4.19 -7.40
CA PHE A 22 4.65 -5.66 -7.44
C PHE A 22 3.27 -6.17 -7.84
N GLY A 23 2.18 -5.59 -7.31
CA GLY A 23 0.81 -6.00 -7.62
C GLY A 23 0.42 -5.76 -9.08
N VAL A 24 0.69 -4.58 -9.61
CA VAL A 24 0.45 -4.27 -11.04
C VAL A 24 1.51 -4.96 -11.91
N GLY A 25 2.74 -5.11 -11.43
CA GLY A 25 3.81 -5.82 -12.14
C GLY A 25 3.44 -7.27 -12.46
N VAL A 26 2.87 -8.02 -11.51
CA VAL A 26 2.43 -9.40 -11.78
C VAL A 26 1.25 -9.45 -12.75
N VAL A 27 0.34 -8.47 -12.71
CA VAL A 27 -0.75 -8.36 -13.68
C VAL A 27 -0.20 -8.09 -15.08
N ALA A 28 0.72 -7.13 -15.20
CA ALA A 28 1.38 -6.81 -16.47
C ALA A 28 2.13 -8.03 -17.02
N GLN A 29 2.85 -8.78 -16.18
CA GLN A 29 3.53 -10.01 -16.59
C GLN A 29 2.55 -11.02 -17.20
N VAL A 30 1.41 -11.28 -16.55
CA VAL A 30 0.43 -12.26 -17.04
C VAL A 30 -0.32 -11.77 -18.28
N VAL A 31 -0.78 -10.52 -18.29
CA VAL A 31 -1.59 -9.97 -19.38
C VAL A 31 -0.76 -9.73 -20.64
N LEU A 32 0.41 -9.09 -20.52
CA LEU A 32 1.25 -8.76 -21.68
C LEU A 32 1.91 -9.98 -22.30
N SER A 33 2.16 -11.02 -21.51
CA SER A 33 2.65 -12.31 -22.02
C SER A 33 1.55 -13.20 -22.62
N LYS A 34 0.29 -12.75 -22.65
CA LYS A 34 -0.86 -13.58 -23.04
C LYS A 34 -0.89 -14.91 -22.28
N GLN A 35 -0.79 -14.81 -20.95
CA GLN A 35 -0.81 -15.94 -20.02
C GLN A 35 0.33 -16.96 -20.19
N ALA A 36 1.38 -16.63 -20.96
CA ALA A 36 2.56 -17.49 -21.08
C ALA A 36 3.44 -17.46 -19.81
N ASN A 37 3.49 -16.31 -19.12
CA ASN A 37 4.33 -16.10 -17.93
C ASN A 37 3.49 -15.98 -16.65
N GLY A 38 2.58 -16.92 -16.43
CA GLY A 38 1.73 -17.00 -15.24
C GLY A 38 0.24 -16.94 -15.56
N GLY A 39 -0.59 -16.96 -14.53
CA GLY A 39 -2.04 -17.00 -14.66
C GLY A 39 -2.75 -16.41 -13.45
N TYR A 40 -4.02 -16.76 -13.29
CA TYR A 40 -4.85 -16.22 -12.21
C TYR A 40 -4.22 -16.42 -10.83
N LEU A 41 -3.73 -17.62 -10.52
CA LEU A 41 -3.15 -17.92 -9.21
C LEU A 41 -1.89 -17.09 -8.92
N SER A 42 -1.01 -16.89 -9.91
CA SER A 42 0.20 -16.08 -9.70
C SER A 42 -0.13 -14.60 -9.44
N ILE A 43 -1.20 -14.06 -10.05
CA ILE A 43 -1.69 -12.71 -9.73
C ILE A 43 -2.12 -12.63 -8.26
N ASN A 44 -2.93 -13.57 -7.78
CA ASN A 44 -3.41 -13.59 -6.39
C ASN A 44 -2.24 -13.67 -5.39
N ILE A 45 -1.30 -14.58 -5.61
CA ILE A 45 -0.12 -14.73 -4.77
C ILE A 45 0.75 -13.47 -4.84
N GLY A 46 0.96 -12.92 -6.04
CA GLY A 46 1.76 -11.71 -6.25
C GLY A 46 1.19 -10.50 -5.51
N TRP A 47 -0.14 -10.28 -5.55
CA TRP A 47 -0.79 -9.24 -4.75
C TRP A 47 -0.66 -9.48 -3.25
N GLY A 48 -0.85 -10.71 -2.78
CA GLY A 48 -0.69 -11.06 -1.36
C GLY A 48 0.72 -10.77 -0.85
N LEU A 49 1.75 -11.14 -1.63
CA LEU A 49 3.14 -10.84 -1.32
C LEU A 49 3.44 -9.34 -1.41
N ALA A 50 2.88 -8.63 -2.40
CA ALA A 50 3.05 -7.19 -2.54
C ALA A 50 2.54 -6.42 -1.32
N VAL A 51 1.35 -6.80 -0.80
CA VAL A 51 0.81 -6.25 0.45
C VAL A 51 1.74 -6.56 1.63
N ALA A 52 2.18 -7.81 1.79
CA ALA A 52 3.08 -8.19 2.88
C ALA A 52 4.39 -7.39 2.85
N MET A 53 5.00 -7.20 1.68
CA MET A 53 6.20 -6.39 1.51
C MET A 53 5.94 -4.91 1.83
N GLY A 54 4.84 -4.34 1.34
CA GLY A 54 4.44 -2.97 1.69
C GLY A 54 4.26 -2.78 3.20
N CYS A 55 3.70 -3.79 3.88
CA CYS A 55 3.61 -3.82 5.34
C CYS A 55 4.98 -3.84 6.01
N TYR A 56 5.90 -4.70 5.58
CA TYR A 56 7.27 -4.73 6.15
C TYR A 56 8.02 -3.40 6.00
N VAL A 57 7.74 -2.67 4.93
CA VAL A 57 8.38 -1.36 4.66
C VAL A 57 7.84 -0.25 5.57
N SER A 58 6.54 -0.25 5.88
CA SER A 58 5.87 0.93 6.46
C SER A 58 5.25 0.71 7.85
N ALA A 59 5.02 -0.54 8.27
CA ALA A 59 4.29 -0.84 9.49
C ALA A 59 4.97 -0.32 10.76
N GLY A 60 6.30 -0.33 10.81
CA GLY A 60 7.07 0.21 11.94
C GLY A 60 6.93 1.72 12.13
N VAL A 61 6.40 2.46 11.14
CA VAL A 61 6.22 3.91 11.20
C VAL A 61 4.75 4.28 11.36
N THR A 62 3.86 3.71 10.55
CA THR A 62 2.45 4.13 10.47
C THR A 62 1.44 3.02 10.77
N GLY A 63 1.89 1.78 10.90
CA GLY A 63 1.00 0.61 10.91
C GLY A 63 0.58 0.13 9.51
N ALA A 64 1.19 0.68 8.45
CA ALA A 64 1.01 0.26 7.05
C ALA A 64 -0.45 0.31 6.59
N HIS A 65 -1.00 1.52 6.46
CA HIS A 65 -2.37 1.64 5.97
C HIS A 65 -2.46 1.30 4.48
N LEU A 66 -1.53 1.85 3.69
CA LEU A 66 -1.31 1.61 2.26
C LEU A 66 -2.53 1.86 1.35
N ASN A 67 -3.63 2.35 1.92
CA ASN A 67 -4.93 2.42 1.29
C ASN A 67 -5.80 3.46 2.00
N PRO A 68 -6.43 4.40 1.25
CA PRO A 68 -7.32 5.41 1.82
C PRO A 68 -8.50 4.81 2.61
N ALA A 69 -9.07 3.70 2.15
CA ALA A 69 -10.18 3.02 2.82
C ALA A 69 -9.75 2.41 4.18
N VAL A 70 -8.54 1.85 4.26
CA VAL A 70 -7.98 1.35 5.53
C VAL A 70 -7.73 2.51 6.49
N THR A 71 -7.17 3.62 5.98
CA THR A 71 -6.96 4.86 6.75
C THR A 71 -8.27 5.38 7.33
N LEU A 72 -9.33 5.44 6.52
CA LEU A 72 -10.65 5.88 6.96
C LEU A 72 -11.23 4.92 8.02
N ALA A 73 -11.14 3.61 7.79
CA ALA A 73 -11.64 2.62 8.73
C ALA A 73 -10.96 2.74 10.10
N LEU A 74 -9.64 3.00 10.13
CA LEU A 74 -8.87 3.20 11.36
C LEU A 74 -9.17 4.56 12.03
N ALA A 75 -9.51 5.59 11.28
CA ALA A 75 -9.99 6.86 11.85
C ALA A 75 -11.34 6.69 12.57
N VAL A 76 -12.25 5.90 11.98
CA VAL A 76 -13.57 5.62 12.58
C VAL A 76 -13.45 4.70 13.79
N HIS A 77 -12.65 3.62 13.72
CA HIS A 77 -12.71 2.54 14.71
C HIS A 77 -11.51 2.48 15.68
N ARG A 78 -10.36 3.05 15.32
CA ARG A 78 -9.09 2.88 16.06
C ARG A 78 -8.43 4.19 16.48
N LYS A 79 -9.19 5.30 16.48
CA LYS A 79 -8.75 6.62 16.97
C LYS A 79 -7.53 7.18 16.20
N LEU A 80 -7.36 6.84 14.92
CA LEU A 80 -6.42 7.58 14.08
C LEU A 80 -6.85 9.06 14.06
N PRO A 81 -5.94 10.03 14.30
CA PRO A 81 -6.29 11.44 14.25
C PRO A 81 -6.85 11.83 12.87
N TRP A 82 -8.05 12.43 12.85
CA TRP A 82 -8.74 12.81 11.61
C TRP A 82 -7.90 13.72 10.70
N GLY A 83 -7.05 14.57 11.27
CA GLY A 83 -6.12 15.41 10.50
C GLY A 83 -5.07 14.64 9.68
N LYS A 84 -4.90 13.33 9.91
CA LYS A 84 -4.03 12.46 9.12
C LYS A 84 -4.72 11.80 7.94
N VAL A 85 -6.06 11.74 7.92
CA VAL A 85 -6.81 10.98 6.91
C VAL A 85 -6.52 11.47 5.50
N VAL A 86 -6.69 12.77 5.24
CA VAL A 86 -6.44 13.35 3.92
C VAL A 86 -4.96 13.29 3.53
N PRO A 87 -4.00 13.70 4.39
CA PRO A 87 -2.58 13.58 4.06
C PRO A 87 -2.13 12.15 3.75
N TYR A 88 -2.53 11.16 4.57
CA TYR A 88 -2.21 9.76 4.31
C TYR A 88 -2.83 9.29 2.99
N SER A 89 -4.09 9.63 2.74
CA SER A 89 -4.77 9.25 1.50
C SER A 89 -4.08 9.81 0.27
N ILE A 90 -3.58 11.04 0.32
CA ILE A 90 -2.80 11.64 -0.79
C ILE A 90 -1.45 10.91 -0.95
N ALA A 91 -0.79 10.53 0.14
CA ALA A 91 0.48 9.79 0.07
C ALA A 91 0.31 8.36 -0.49
N GLN A 92 -0.90 7.80 -0.44
CA GLN A 92 -1.21 6.43 -0.88
C GLN A 92 -1.70 6.35 -2.35
N LEU A 93 -1.77 7.47 -3.07
CA LEU A 93 -2.22 7.54 -4.47
C LEU A 93 -1.04 7.78 -5.42
#